data_AF-G3IDP6-F1
#
_entry.id   AF-G3IDP6-F1
#
_cell.length_a   1.000
_cell.length_b   1.000
_cell.length_c   1.000
_cell.angle_alpha   90.00
_cell.angle_beta   90.00
_cell.angle_gamma   90.00
#
_symmetry.space_group_name_H-M   'P 1'
#
loop_
_entity.id
_entity.type
_entity.pdbx_description
1 polymer ?
#
loop_
_entity_poly.entity_id
_entity_poly.type
_entity_poly.pdbx_seq_one_letter_code
_entity_poly.pdbx_strand_id
1 'polypeptide(L)'
;MSPRGGCKRKLAMSSLPCVKKHKAELTCNGVRDKTAYISLQQFTEMNLLSDYRFLEDVARTADQVSRDTFLKRPKRKKYLLFMKNRARKQGIFLKLLPNGFSKRKENSTVFDHRKQQFCWHVKLQFPQSQAEYTEKRYYELDPNKSLLDNLRSKVIIEYPTLHVVLKGSSSGMQLLHQGNHVCLFPS
;
A
#
# COMPACT_ATOMS: atom_id res chain seq x y z
N MET A 1 -21.50 0.84 16.58
CA MET A 1 -21.64 -0.10 15.45
C MET A 1 -20.85 -1.35 15.78
N SER A 2 -21.52 -2.49 15.92
CA SER A 2 -20.89 -3.77 16.29
C SER A 2 -19.79 -4.18 15.29
N PRO A 3 -18.66 -4.74 15.74
CA PRO A 3 -17.56 -5.12 14.87
C PRO A 3 -18.05 -6.24 13.93
N ARG A 4 -17.92 -6.03 12.61
CA ARG A 4 -18.21 -7.06 11.60
C ARG A 4 -17.25 -8.23 11.83
N GLY A 5 -17.79 -9.33 12.35
CA GLY A 5 -17.02 -10.48 12.82
C GLY A 5 -16.31 -11.21 11.69
N GLY A 6 -14.98 -11.28 11.77
CA GLY A 6 -14.18 -12.14 10.90
C GLY A 6 -14.53 -13.63 11.08
N CYS A 7 -14.34 -14.42 10.02
CA CYS A 7 -14.65 -15.86 10.02
C CYS A 7 -13.74 -16.63 10.99
N LYS A 8 -14.27 -17.07 12.14
CA LYS A 8 -13.54 -17.98 13.06
C LYS A 8 -13.51 -19.39 12.47
N ARG A 9 -12.35 -20.05 12.50
CA ARG A 9 -12.19 -21.46 12.11
C ARG A 9 -13.09 -22.31 13.01
N LYS A 10 -14.27 -22.70 12.52
CA LYS A 10 -15.00 -23.84 13.08
C LYS A 10 -14.68 -25.03 12.19
N LEU A 11 -14.02 -26.04 12.76
CA LEU A 11 -13.54 -27.24 12.06
C LEU A 11 -14.67 -28.20 11.61
N ALA A 12 -15.95 -27.83 11.77
CA ALA A 12 -17.05 -28.80 11.78
C ALA A 12 -18.17 -28.57 10.76
N MET A 13 -17.98 -27.78 9.69
CA MET A 13 -19.08 -27.47 8.76
C MET A 13 -18.61 -27.43 7.30
N SER A 14 -18.36 -28.60 6.73
CA SER A 14 -17.80 -28.80 5.38
C SER A 14 -18.82 -28.78 4.23
N SER A 15 -20.11 -28.47 4.49
CA SER A 15 -21.15 -28.45 3.46
C SER A 15 -21.51 -27.01 3.02
N LEU A 16 -21.71 -26.82 1.71
CA LEU A 16 -22.12 -25.53 1.11
C LEU A 16 -23.36 -24.88 1.76
N PRO A 17 -24.43 -25.62 2.14
CA PRO A 17 -25.57 -25.05 2.85
C PRO A 17 -25.17 -24.43 4.19
N CYS A 18 -24.24 -25.07 4.89
CA CYS A 18 -23.78 -24.64 6.20
C CYS A 18 -22.97 -23.35 6.13
N VAL A 19 -22.13 -23.21 5.09
CA VAL A 19 -21.37 -21.97 4.84
C VAL A 19 -22.29 -20.82 4.45
N LYS A 20 -23.35 -21.08 3.66
CA LYS A 20 -24.36 -20.07 3.29
C LYS A 20 -25.14 -19.59 4.52
N LYS A 21 -25.59 -20.52 5.37
CA LYS A 21 -26.29 -20.23 6.63
C LYS A 21 -25.41 -19.41 7.58
N HIS A 22 -24.15 -19.81 7.77
CA HIS A 22 -23.17 -19.05 8.56
C HIS A 22 -22.99 -17.60 8.08
N LYS A 23 -22.82 -17.40 6.77
CA LYS A 23 -22.63 -16.05 6.20
C LYS A 23 -23.86 -15.16 6.41
N ALA A 24 -25.06 -15.74 6.29
CA ALA A 24 -26.32 -15.04 6.50
C ALA A 24 -26.56 -14.69 7.99
N GLU A 25 -26.39 -15.66 8.89
CA GLU A 25 -26.68 -15.49 10.33
C GLU A 25 -25.68 -14.60 11.05
N LEU A 26 -24.39 -14.66 10.67
CA LEU A 26 -23.32 -13.94 11.35
C LEU A 26 -22.81 -12.73 10.56
N THR A 27 -23.47 -12.34 9.47
CA THR A 27 -23.02 -11.25 8.57
C THR A 27 -21.54 -11.34 8.22
N CYS A 28 -21.06 -12.57 7.96
CA CYS A 28 -19.65 -12.85 7.76
C CYS A 28 -19.26 -12.70 6.28
N ASN A 29 -18.18 -11.95 6.00
CA ASN A 29 -17.65 -11.78 4.64
C ASN A 29 -16.98 -13.06 4.08
N GLY A 30 -16.83 -14.12 4.89
CA GLY A 30 -16.19 -15.37 4.50
C GLY A 30 -14.68 -15.26 4.27
N VAL A 31 -14.08 -14.11 4.59
CA VAL A 31 -12.63 -13.87 4.49
C VAL A 31 -12.08 -13.87 5.92
N ARG A 32 -11.17 -14.80 6.19
CA ARG A 32 -10.45 -14.84 7.46
C ARG A 32 -9.35 -13.78 7.44
N ASP A 33 -9.30 -12.97 8.50
CA ASP A 33 -8.14 -12.13 8.77
C ASP A 33 -6.97 -13.03 9.20
N LYS A 34 -5.96 -13.16 8.34
CA LYS A 34 -4.78 -14.00 8.58
C LYS A 34 -3.78 -13.34 9.52
N THR A 35 -3.93 -12.05 9.80
CA THR A 35 -2.98 -11.22 10.55
C THR A 35 -3.56 -10.68 11.86
N ALA A 36 -4.75 -11.14 12.25
CA ALA A 36 -5.38 -10.73 13.49
C ALA A 36 -4.48 -11.05 14.70
N TYR A 37 -4.23 -10.05 15.54
CA TYR A 37 -3.43 -10.20 16.75
C TYR A 37 -4.11 -11.14 17.75
N ILE A 38 -3.31 -12.01 18.36
CA ILE A 38 -3.73 -12.94 19.41
C ILE A 38 -2.72 -12.81 20.55
N SER A 39 -3.22 -12.63 21.78
CA SER A 39 -2.35 -12.57 22.95
C SER A 39 -1.73 -13.94 23.22
N LEU A 40 -0.53 -13.94 23.83
CA LEU A 40 0.20 -15.19 24.13
C LEU A 40 -0.61 -16.16 24.98
N GLN A 41 -1.46 -15.66 25.88
CA GLN A 41 -2.32 -16.49 26.74
C GLN A 41 -3.39 -17.27 25.96
N GLN A 42 -3.79 -16.77 24.79
CA GLN A 42 -4.82 -17.38 23.93
C GLN A 42 -4.22 -18.02 22.67
N PHE A 43 -2.89 -18.07 22.57
CA PHE A 43 -2.20 -18.59 21.41
C PHE A 43 -2.20 -20.12 21.44
N THR A 44 -2.94 -20.73 20.51
CA THR A 44 -3.05 -22.19 20.40
C THR A 44 -2.18 -22.75 19.28
N GLU A 45 -1.93 -24.06 19.28
CA GLU A 45 -1.23 -24.75 18.18
C GLU A 45 -1.89 -24.53 16.81
N MET A 46 -3.21 -24.37 16.78
CA MET A 46 -3.95 -24.06 15.55
C MET A 46 -3.65 -22.67 15.00
N ASN A 47 -3.25 -21.72 15.86
CA ASN A 47 -2.75 -20.41 15.47
C ASN A 47 -1.35 -20.54 14.88
N LEU A 48 -0.45 -21.26 15.56
CA LEU A 48 0.90 -21.54 15.07
C LEU A 48 0.91 -22.18 13.68
N LEU A 49 0.11 -23.23 13.47
CA LEU A 49 -0.03 -23.89 12.17
C LEU A 49 -0.61 -22.95 11.11
N SER A 50 -1.53 -22.06 11.48
CA SER A 50 -2.04 -21.03 10.57
C SER A 50 -0.94 -20.10 10.11
N ASP A 51 -0.13 -19.63 11.04
CA ASP A 51 0.90 -18.62 10.81
C ASP A 51 2.06 -19.23 10.01
N TYR A 52 2.47 -20.45 10.34
CA TYR A 52 3.45 -21.21 9.57
C TYR A 52 3.02 -21.38 8.11
N ARG A 53 1.77 -21.81 7.86
CA ARG A 53 1.25 -21.95 6.49
C ARG A 53 1.17 -20.62 5.76
N PHE A 54 0.80 -19.55 6.46
CA PHE A 54 0.81 -18.21 5.90
C PHE A 54 2.21 -17.80 5.46
N LEU A 55 3.23 -18.02 6.29
CA LEU A 55 4.63 -17.72 5.96
C LEU A 55 5.13 -18.54 4.76
N GLU A 56 4.79 -19.83 4.68
CA GLU A 56 5.11 -20.65 3.51
C GLU A 56 4.44 -20.13 2.24
N ASP A 57 3.16 -19.73 2.30
CA ASP A 57 2.44 -19.17 1.15
C ASP A 57 3.06 -17.85 0.68
N VAL A 58 3.45 -16.99 1.62
CA VAL A 58 4.17 -15.73 1.34
C VAL A 58 5.50 -16.03 0.67
N ALA A 59 6.27 -16.99 1.20
CA ALA A 59 7.56 -17.41 0.64
C ALA A 59 7.40 -17.97 -0.79
N ARG A 60 6.42 -18.85 -1.01
CA ARG A 60 6.07 -19.39 -2.34
C ARG A 60 5.72 -18.28 -3.33
N THR A 61 4.88 -17.34 -2.90
CA THR A 61 4.46 -16.20 -3.74
C THR A 61 5.65 -15.32 -4.12
N ALA A 62 6.54 -15.03 -3.16
CA ALA A 62 7.74 -14.25 -3.38
C ALA A 62 8.71 -14.95 -4.35
N ASP A 63 8.93 -16.25 -4.19
CA ASP A 63 9.77 -17.05 -5.09
C ASP A 63 9.18 -17.10 -6.52
N GLN A 64 7.87 -17.28 -6.65
CA GLN A 64 7.21 -17.25 -7.96
C GLN A 64 7.42 -15.89 -8.67
N VAL A 65 7.23 -14.77 -7.96
CA VAL A 65 7.46 -13.42 -8.51
C VAL A 65 8.92 -13.20 -8.90
N SER A 66 9.85 -13.68 -8.07
CA SER A 66 11.29 -13.65 -8.35
C SER A 66 11.59 -14.37 -9.66
N ARG A 67 11.16 -15.63 -9.80
CA ARG A 67 11.35 -16.43 -11.02
C ARG A 67 10.69 -15.82 -12.25
N ASP A 68 9.46 -15.30 -12.13
CA ASP A 68 8.77 -14.63 -13.26
C ASP A 68 9.55 -13.39 -13.74
N THR A 69 10.24 -12.69 -12.83
CA THR A 69 11.11 -11.55 -13.14
C THR A 69 12.38 -11.98 -13.90
N PHE A 70 12.96 -13.13 -13.54
CA PHE A 70 14.15 -13.69 -14.20
C PHE A 70 13.84 -14.31 -15.57
N LEU A 71 12.72 -15.05 -15.69
CA LEU A 71 12.39 -15.83 -16.87
C LEU A 71 11.74 -14.98 -17.99
N LYS A 72 11.03 -13.90 -17.67
CA LYS A 72 10.45 -13.00 -18.68
C LYS A 72 11.36 -11.81 -18.94
N ARG A 73 12.32 -11.93 -19.87
CA ARG A 73 12.97 -10.74 -20.49
C ARG A 73 11.90 -9.92 -21.21
N PRO A 74 11.45 -8.76 -20.70
CA PRO A 74 10.22 -8.17 -21.20
C PRO A 74 10.52 -7.11 -22.25
N LYS A 75 9.84 -7.21 -23.42
CA LYS A 75 9.68 -6.11 -24.38
C LYS A 75 9.23 -4.78 -23.71
N ARG A 76 8.66 -4.84 -22.50
CA ARG A 76 8.25 -3.71 -21.64
C ARG A 76 9.39 -2.89 -21.01
N LYS A 77 10.66 -3.31 -21.07
CA LYS A 77 11.78 -2.50 -20.52
C LYS A 77 11.84 -1.09 -21.14
N LYS A 78 11.56 -0.95 -22.44
CA LYS A 78 11.61 0.35 -23.13
C LYS A 78 10.59 1.34 -22.58
N TYR A 79 9.33 0.93 -22.40
CA TYR A 79 8.29 1.80 -21.85
C TYR A 79 8.56 2.20 -20.40
N LEU A 80 8.97 1.26 -19.55
CA LEU A 80 9.29 1.56 -18.15
C LEU A 80 10.49 2.52 -18.03
N LEU A 81 11.52 2.30 -18.84
CA LEU A 81 12.67 3.19 -18.90
C LEU A 81 12.28 4.59 -19.43
N PHE A 82 11.42 4.65 -20.45
CA PHE A 82 10.86 5.89 -20.95
C PHE A 82 10.13 6.67 -19.85
N MET A 83 9.24 6.01 -19.10
CA MET A 83 8.51 6.63 -17.99
C MET A 83 9.48 7.17 -16.92
N LYS A 84 10.47 6.37 -16.51
CA LYS A 84 11.50 6.78 -15.54
C LYS A 84 12.30 7.99 -16.03
N ASN A 85 12.72 7.99 -17.28
CA ASN A 85 13.49 9.07 -17.87
C ASN A 85 12.66 10.36 -17.99
N ARG A 86 11.38 10.26 -18.37
CA ARG A 86 10.46 11.41 -18.42
C ARG A 86 10.20 11.99 -17.03
N ALA A 87 10.00 11.15 -16.02
CA ALA A 87 9.86 11.59 -14.64
C ALA A 87 11.13 12.31 -14.16
N ARG A 88 12.32 11.74 -14.45
CA ARG A 88 13.60 12.37 -14.08
C ARG A 88 13.80 13.73 -14.74
N LYS A 89 13.38 13.90 -16.00
CA LYS A 89 13.40 15.22 -16.68
C LYS A 89 12.52 16.26 -15.98
N GLN A 90 11.48 15.84 -15.28
CA GLN A 90 10.62 16.70 -14.47
C GLN A 90 11.10 16.82 -13.00
N GLY A 91 12.26 16.26 -12.67
CA GLY A 91 12.79 16.25 -11.32
C GLY A 91 12.10 15.26 -10.37
N ILE A 92 11.39 14.26 -10.89
CA ILE A 92 10.69 13.25 -10.09
C ILE A 92 11.44 11.92 -10.16
N PHE A 93 11.71 11.31 -9.00
CA PHE A 93 12.33 9.98 -8.92
C PHE A 93 11.27 8.88 -8.91
N LEU A 94 10.86 8.42 -10.10
CA LEU A 94 9.84 7.38 -10.25
C LEU A 94 10.43 5.95 -10.08
N LYS A 95 9.96 5.23 -9.07
CA LYS A 95 10.23 3.80 -8.84
C LYS A 95 9.01 2.98 -9.24
N LEU A 96 9.19 2.03 -10.16
CA LEU A 96 8.14 1.11 -10.59
C LEU A 96 8.37 -0.26 -9.94
N LEU A 97 7.35 -0.79 -9.28
CA LEU A 97 7.29 -2.07 -8.61
C LEU A 97 7.09 -3.24 -9.60
N PRO A 98 7.47 -4.46 -9.21
CA PRO A 98 7.17 -5.67 -9.98
C PRO A 98 5.65 -5.92 -10.15
N ASN A 99 5.29 -6.69 -11.18
CA ASN A 99 3.87 -6.96 -11.52
C ASN A 99 3.09 -7.75 -10.44
N GLY A 100 3.77 -8.39 -9.49
CA GLY A 100 3.14 -9.10 -8.38
C GLY A 100 2.43 -8.17 -7.38
N PHE A 101 2.83 -6.89 -7.31
CA PHE A 101 2.31 -5.95 -6.31
C PHE A 101 0.95 -5.36 -6.73
N SER A 102 -0.02 -5.30 -5.80
CA SER A 102 -1.35 -4.69 -6.06
C SER A 102 -1.23 -3.23 -6.52
N LYS A 103 -0.33 -2.47 -5.89
CA LYS A 103 -0.04 -1.08 -6.28
C LYS A 103 0.41 -0.96 -7.74
N ARG A 104 1.10 -1.96 -8.29
CA ARG A 104 1.48 -1.99 -9.72
C ARG A 104 0.28 -2.28 -10.61
N LYS A 105 -0.59 -3.20 -10.21
CA LYS A 105 -1.80 -3.58 -10.95
C LYS A 105 -2.83 -2.46 -11.01
N GLU A 106 -2.93 -1.68 -9.94
CA GLU A 106 -3.83 -0.51 -9.82
C GLU A 106 -3.32 0.73 -10.56
N ASN A 107 -2.03 0.79 -10.91
CA ASN A 107 -1.44 2.00 -11.47
C ASN A 107 -1.96 2.30 -12.88
N SER A 108 -2.72 3.37 -13.02
CA SER A 108 -3.20 3.91 -14.30
C SER A 108 -2.44 5.16 -14.76
N THR A 109 -1.26 5.44 -14.21
CA THR A 109 -0.44 6.60 -14.59
C THR A 109 0.04 6.49 -16.03
N VAL A 110 -0.23 7.53 -16.82
CA VAL A 110 0.18 7.61 -18.22
C VAL A 110 0.91 8.93 -18.50
N PHE A 111 1.73 8.96 -19.53
CA PHE A 111 2.40 10.16 -20.00
C PHE A 111 1.70 10.69 -21.25
N ASP A 112 1.17 11.91 -21.19
CA ASP A 112 0.57 12.59 -22.33
C ASP A 112 1.67 13.23 -23.18
N HIS A 113 1.86 12.70 -24.39
CA HIS A 113 2.87 13.17 -25.33
C HIS A 113 2.58 14.57 -25.87
N ARG A 114 1.32 14.99 -25.95
CA ARG A 114 0.96 16.31 -26.46
C ARG A 114 1.28 17.39 -25.43
N LYS A 115 0.93 17.12 -24.17
CA LYS A 115 1.14 18.06 -23.05
C LYS A 115 2.53 17.96 -22.43
N GLN A 116 3.32 16.93 -22.78
CA GLN A 116 4.61 16.60 -22.15
C GLN A 116 4.50 16.48 -20.62
N GLN A 117 3.39 15.93 -20.12
CA GLN A 117 3.06 15.85 -18.70
C GLN A 117 2.52 14.47 -18.33
N PHE A 118 2.63 14.11 -17.05
CA PHE A 118 2.03 12.90 -16.53
C PHE A 118 0.58 13.14 -16.13
N CYS A 119 -0.31 12.27 -16.59
CA CYS A 119 -1.61 12.07 -16.00
C CYS A 119 -1.43 11.04 -14.87
N TRP A 120 -1.20 11.54 -13.66
CA TRP A 120 -0.94 10.70 -12.49
C TRP A 120 -2.19 9.96 -12.05
N HIS A 121 -2.05 8.66 -11.79
CA HIS A 121 -2.95 8.01 -10.84
C HIS A 121 -2.70 8.61 -9.46
N VAL A 122 -3.73 8.86 -8.66
CA VAL A 122 -3.57 9.40 -7.31
C VAL A 122 -4.43 8.59 -6.36
N LYS A 123 -3.83 8.09 -5.28
CA LYS A 123 -4.57 7.44 -4.20
C LYS A 123 -4.76 8.41 -3.05
N LEU A 124 -6.01 8.71 -2.73
CA LEU A 124 -6.37 9.52 -1.57
C LEU A 124 -6.59 8.60 -0.38
N GLN A 125 -5.96 8.93 0.74
CA GLN A 125 -6.20 8.30 2.02
C GLN A 125 -6.71 9.34 3.00
N PHE A 126 -7.76 9.00 3.74
CA PHE A 126 -8.36 9.83 4.77
C PHE A 126 -8.15 9.10 6.10
N PRO A 127 -7.04 9.33 6.81
CA PRO A 127 -6.70 8.56 8.02
C PRO A 127 -7.78 8.63 9.10
N GLN A 128 -8.59 9.69 9.10
CA GLN A 128 -9.66 9.92 10.06
C GLN A 128 -10.91 9.06 9.79
N SER A 129 -11.11 8.55 8.57
CA SER A 129 -12.31 7.76 8.24
C SER A 129 -12.14 6.26 8.47
N GLN A 130 -10.91 5.78 8.70
CA GLN A 130 -10.56 4.41 9.11
C GLN A 130 -9.08 4.41 9.57
N ALA A 131 -8.88 4.51 10.90
CA ALA A 131 -7.57 4.75 11.50
C ALA A 131 -6.69 3.47 11.54
N GLU A 132 -5.85 3.29 10.52
CA GLU A 132 -4.59 2.56 10.69
C GLU A 132 -3.46 3.58 10.75
N TYR A 133 -2.97 3.85 11.96
CA TYR A 133 -1.87 4.77 12.19
C TYR A 133 -0.54 4.00 12.14
N THR A 134 0.23 4.18 11.08
CA THR A 134 1.65 3.81 11.08
C THR A 134 2.44 5.11 11.14
N GLU A 135 3.37 5.24 12.08
CA GLU A 135 4.32 6.36 12.11
C GLU A 135 5.05 6.45 10.77
N LYS A 136 4.77 7.51 10.02
CA LYS A 136 5.33 7.77 8.70
C LYS A 136 5.74 9.23 8.62
N ARG A 137 6.80 9.47 7.85
CA ARG A 137 7.25 10.82 7.49
C ARG A 137 6.46 11.30 6.27
N TYR A 138 5.93 12.51 6.35
CA TYR A 138 5.09 13.11 5.31
C TYR A 138 5.70 14.40 4.80
N TYR A 139 5.50 14.70 3.52
CA TYR A 139 5.77 16.04 2.98
C TYR A 139 4.46 16.81 2.93
N GLU A 140 4.44 18.00 3.48
CA GLU A 140 3.30 18.90 3.30
C GLU A 140 3.18 19.30 1.83
N LEU A 141 1.93 19.38 1.35
CA LEU A 141 1.61 19.83 0.01
C LEU A 141 1.09 21.25 0.08
N ASP A 142 1.61 22.09 -0.81
CA ASP A 142 1.11 23.44 -0.99
C ASP A 142 -0.02 23.41 -2.04
N PRO A 143 -1.28 23.70 -1.66
CA PRO A 143 -2.41 23.66 -2.59
C PRO A 143 -2.34 24.76 -3.66
N ASN A 144 -1.51 25.79 -3.47
CA ASN A 144 -1.30 26.84 -4.47
C ASN A 144 -0.27 26.45 -5.53
N LYS A 145 0.48 25.36 -5.31
CA LYS A 145 1.44 24.84 -6.28
C LYS A 145 0.83 23.72 -7.11
N SER A 146 1.30 23.59 -8.35
CA SER A 146 0.91 22.46 -9.19
C SER A 146 1.30 21.13 -8.53
N LEU A 147 0.61 20.05 -8.90
CA LEU A 147 1.00 18.71 -8.45
C LEU A 147 2.43 18.37 -8.88
N LEU A 148 2.86 18.83 -10.06
CA LEU A 148 4.22 18.62 -10.54
C LEU A 148 5.26 19.25 -9.61
N ASP A 149 5.07 20.51 -9.24
CA ASP A 149 6.00 21.24 -8.37
C ASP A 149 6.02 20.64 -6.96
N ASN A 150 4.85 20.25 -6.48
CA ASN A 150 4.73 19.52 -5.23
C ASN A 150 5.45 18.17 -5.25
N LEU A 151 5.54 17.47 -6.38
CA LEU A 151 6.21 16.18 -6.50
C LEU A 151 7.69 16.29 -6.88
N ARG A 152 8.18 17.48 -7.26
CA ARG A 152 9.57 17.70 -7.65
C ARG A 152 10.51 17.36 -6.48
N SER A 153 11.64 16.74 -6.83
CA SER A 153 12.67 16.23 -5.92
C SER A 153 12.19 15.14 -4.95
N LYS A 154 10.98 14.60 -5.13
CA LYS A 154 10.44 13.51 -4.32
C LYS A 154 10.57 12.17 -5.04
N VAL A 155 10.63 11.11 -4.24
CA VAL A 155 10.59 9.73 -4.72
C VAL A 155 9.13 9.25 -4.74
N ILE A 156 8.66 8.83 -5.91
CA ILE A 156 7.31 8.31 -6.09
C ILE A 156 7.39 6.84 -6.47
N ILE A 157 6.70 6.00 -5.69
CA ILE A 157 6.60 4.56 -5.96
C ILE A 157 5.28 4.32 -6.69
N GLU A 158 5.32 3.92 -7.96
CA GLU A 158 4.17 3.78 -8.89
C GLU A 158 3.38 5.05 -9.14
N TYR A 159 2.75 5.58 -8.09
CA TYR A 159 1.86 6.73 -8.10
C TYR A 159 1.83 7.40 -6.71
N PRO A 160 1.60 8.72 -6.63
CA PRO A 160 1.52 9.45 -5.36
C PRO A 160 0.33 8.99 -4.50
N THR A 161 0.55 8.94 -3.19
CA THR A 161 -0.50 8.64 -2.21
C THR A 161 -0.62 9.82 -1.27
N LEU A 162 -1.75 10.52 -1.33
CA LEU A 162 -1.97 11.76 -0.62
C LEU A 162 -2.82 11.49 0.62
N HIS A 163 -2.33 11.93 1.76
CA HIS A 163 -3.07 11.85 3.02
C HIS A 163 -3.78 13.18 3.22
N VAL A 164 -5.11 13.14 3.25
CA VAL A 164 -5.94 14.32 3.49
C VAL A 164 -6.34 14.31 4.96
N VAL A 165 -5.95 15.36 5.68
CA VAL A 165 -6.12 15.49 7.13
C VAL A 165 -6.71 16.84 7.45
N LEU A 166 -7.65 16.90 8.39
CA LEU A 166 -8.21 18.17 8.86
C LEU A 166 -7.19 18.93 9.72
N LYS A 167 -7.18 20.26 9.57
CA LYS A 167 -6.39 21.16 10.42
C LYS A 167 -6.85 20.97 11.88
N GLY A 168 -6.00 20.35 12.71
CA GLY A 168 -6.30 20.04 14.11
C GLY A 168 -6.20 18.57 14.50
N SER A 169 -6.09 17.64 13.54
CA SER A 169 -5.92 16.20 13.84
C SER A 169 -4.62 15.62 13.28
N SER A 170 -3.58 16.45 13.14
CA SER A 170 -2.25 16.03 12.69
C SER A 170 -1.44 15.29 13.78
N SER A 171 -2.00 15.11 14.97
CA SER A 171 -1.34 14.46 16.11
C SER A 171 -0.74 13.11 15.72
N GLY A 172 0.60 13.04 15.74
CA GLY A 172 1.41 11.88 15.37
C GLY A 172 2.18 12.02 14.06
N MET A 173 1.78 12.91 13.14
CA MET A 173 2.40 12.98 11.80
C MET A 173 3.69 13.78 11.83
N GLN A 174 4.81 13.15 11.45
CA GLN A 174 6.08 13.85 11.28
C GLN A 174 6.14 14.51 9.90
N LEU A 175 6.03 15.84 9.86
CA LEU A 175 6.16 16.63 8.63
C LEU A 175 7.63 16.93 8.33
N LEU A 176 8.09 16.54 7.16
CA LEU A 176 9.38 16.92 6.60
C LEU A 176 9.26 18.30 5.97
N HIS A 177 9.80 19.31 6.64
CA HIS A 177 9.88 20.67 6.11
C HIS A 177 10.91 20.72 4.96
N GLN A 178 10.58 21.43 3.88
CA GLN A 178 11.52 21.69 2.79
C GLN A 178 12.40 22.89 3.15
N GLY A 179 13.57 22.62 3.71
CA GLY A 179 14.60 23.64 3.93
C GLY A 179 15.82 23.06 4.63
N ASN A 180 16.94 22.97 3.91
CA ASN A 180 18.26 22.88 4.54
C ASN A 180 18.45 24.12 5.41
N HIS A 181 18.25 23.99 6.71
CA HIS A 181 18.91 24.84 7.69
C HIS A 181 19.70 23.93 8.61
N VAL A 182 21.02 24.12 8.57
CA VAL A 182 21.96 23.68 9.59
C VAL A 182 21.42 24.15 10.94
N CYS A 183 20.97 23.23 11.78
CA CYS A 183 20.83 23.50 13.20
C CYS A 183 22.13 23.00 13.83
N LEU A 184 23.03 23.95 14.06
CA LEU A 184 24.12 23.84 15.02
C LEU A 184 23.51 23.39 16.36
N PHE A 185 24.05 22.33 16.95
CA PHE A 185 23.84 22.09 18.37
C PHE A 185 24.53 23.22 19.14
N PRO A 186 23.86 23.92 20.07
CA PRO A 186 24.57 24.54 21.17
C PRO A 186 25.09 23.41 22.08
N SER A 187 26.32 23.61 22.54
CA SER A 187 27.13 22.73 23.40
C SER A 187 26.43 22.22 24.65
#